data_AF-A0A7J2TZQ8-F1
#
_entry.id   AF-A0A7J2TZQ8-F1
#
_cell.length_a   1.000
_cell.length_b   1.000
_cell.length_c   1.000
_cell.angle_alpha   90.00
_cell.angle_beta   90.00
_cell.angle_gamma   90.00
#
_symmetry.space_group_name_H-M   'P 1'
#
loop_
_entity.id
_entity.type
_entity.pdbx_description
1 polymer ?
#
loop_
_entity_poly.entity_id
_entity_poly.type
_entity_poly.pdbx_seq_one_letter_code
_entity_poly.pdbx_strand_id
1 'polypeptide(L)'
;MKGDINPIIFAILAVGIVVVAIFLLSGNIGRFIARMSVEECKQKMQVLCSSFRTTGNPVVFRDVPQTCAEDLKVSSLFKACIGGSVSQCENLCESIEIGIISPKEEVTGETEASEQS
;
A
#
# COMPACT_ATOMS: atom_id res chain seq x y z
N MET A 1 -36.94 32.09 -34.50
CA MET A 1 -37.05 32.49 -33.08
C MET A 1 -35.70 33.08 -32.68
N LYS A 2 -35.59 34.42 -32.62
CA LYS A 2 -34.41 35.08 -32.05
C LYS A 2 -34.53 34.88 -30.54
N GLY A 3 -33.72 34.01 -29.97
CA GLY A 3 -33.66 33.87 -28.53
C GLY A 3 -32.96 35.10 -27.96
N ASP A 4 -33.71 35.98 -27.31
CA ASP A 4 -33.16 37.06 -26.50
C ASP A 4 -32.50 36.43 -25.26
N ILE A 5 -31.29 35.89 -25.46
CA ILE A 5 -30.45 35.39 -24.38
C ILE A 5 -30.04 36.61 -23.57
N ASN A 6 -30.78 36.85 -22.50
CA ASN A 6 -30.51 37.93 -21.57
C ASN A 6 -29.04 37.87 -21.13
N PRO A 7 -28.29 38.98 -21.15
CA PRO A 7 -26.87 39.00 -20.77
C PRO A 7 -26.63 38.45 -19.35
N ILE A 8 -27.64 38.52 -18.49
CA ILE A 8 -27.68 37.93 -17.15
C ILE A 8 -27.54 36.40 -17.19
N ILE A 9 -28.17 35.73 -18.15
CA ILE A 9 -28.07 34.27 -18.32
C ILE A 9 -26.65 33.88 -18.73
N PHE A 10 -26.01 34.67 -19.59
CA PHE A 10 -24.63 34.46 -20.00
C PHE A 10 -23.66 34.63 -18.82
N ALA A 11 -23.90 35.62 -17.95
CA ALA A 11 -23.12 35.82 -16.73
C ALA A 11 -23.27 34.65 -15.75
N ILE A 12 -24.48 34.12 -15.55
CA ILE A 12 -24.72 32.97 -14.67
C ILE A 12 -24.04 31.70 -15.21
N LEU A 13 -24.14 31.46 -16.52
CA LEU A 13 -23.46 30.32 -17.17
C LEU A 13 -21.94 30.44 -17.07
N ALA A 14 -21.38 31.63 -17.29
CA ALA A 14 -19.94 31.87 -17.17
C ALA A 14 -19.42 31.62 -15.75
N VAL A 15 -20.14 32.10 -14.72
CA VAL A 15 -19.80 31.86 -13.32
C VAL A 15 -19.90 30.36 -12.98
N GLY A 16 -20.95 29.68 -13.46
CA GLY A 16 -21.10 28.24 -13.29
C GLY A 16 -19.95 27.43 -13.90
N ILE A 17 -19.53 27.77 -15.11
CA ILE A 17 -18.40 27.13 -15.79
C ILE A 17 -17.09 27.37 -15.03
N VAL A 18 -16.87 28.59 -14.52
CA VAL A 18 -15.67 28.91 -13.72
C VAL A 18 -15.66 28.14 -12.40
N VAL A 19 -16.80 28.04 -11.70
CA VAL A 19 -16.89 27.24 -10.47
C VAL A 19 -16.66 25.76 -10.75
N VAL A 20 -17.24 25.21 -11.82
CA VAL A 20 -16.99 23.82 -12.24
C VAL A 20 -15.54 23.60 -12.65
N ALA A 21 -14.91 24.54 -13.37
CA ALA A 21 -13.50 24.46 -13.74
C ALA A 21 -12.60 24.53 -12.51
N ILE A 22 -12.88 25.41 -11.54
CA ILE A 22 -12.20 25.45 -10.25
C ILE A 22 -12.42 24.14 -9.50
N PHE A 23 -13.64 23.57 -9.53
CA PHE A 23 -13.94 22.29 -8.89
C PHE A 23 -13.31 21.10 -9.60
N LEU A 24 -13.02 21.17 -10.91
CA LEU A 24 -12.28 20.14 -11.65
C LEU A 24 -10.77 20.28 -11.45
N LEU A 25 -10.25 21.51 -11.40
CA LEU A 25 -8.87 21.81 -11.05
C LEU A 25 -8.56 21.49 -9.58
N SER A 26 -9.53 21.71 -8.68
CA SER A 26 -9.41 21.39 -7.25
C SER A 26 -9.85 19.95 -6.94
N GLY A 27 -10.77 19.38 -7.72
CA GLY A 27 -11.36 18.06 -7.54
C GLY A 27 -10.52 16.91 -8.10
N ASN A 28 -9.41 17.22 -8.78
CA ASN A 28 -8.39 16.24 -9.11
C ASN A 28 -7.28 16.11 -8.04
N ILE A 29 -7.47 16.74 -6.87
CA ILE A 29 -6.74 16.40 -5.63
C ILE A 29 -7.54 15.35 -4.83
N GLY A 30 -8.41 14.59 -5.50
CA GLY A 30 -8.87 13.31 -5.00
C GLY A 30 -7.68 12.35 -4.97
N ARG A 31 -6.95 12.31 -3.86
CA ARG A 31 -6.15 11.15 -3.45
C ARG A 31 -5.46 10.43 -4.63
N PHE A 32 -4.51 11.08 -5.27
CA PHE A 32 -3.26 10.34 -5.50
C PHE A 32 -2.72 10.09 -4.08
N ILE A 33 -3.26 9.07 -3.40
CA ILE A 33 -2.42 8.23 -2.56
C ILE A 33 -1.30 7.91 -3.53
N ALA A 34 -0.15 8.56 -3.35
CA ALA A 34 1.04 8.16 -4.06
C ALA A 34 1.20 6.69 -3.69
N ARG A 35 0.66 5.81 -4.53
CA ARG A 35 0.92 4.38 -4.46
C ARG A 35 2.40 4.34 -4.74
N MET A 36 3.17 4.34 -3.66
CA MET A 36 4.59 4.06 -3.69
C MET A 36 4.70 2.79 -4.53
N SER A 37 5.44 2.87 -5.63
CA SER A 37 5.55 1.72 -6.53
C SER A 37 6.07 0.52 -5.74
N VAL A 38 5.72 -0.70 -6.17
CA VAL A 38 6.19 -1.93 -5.50
C VAL A 38 7.72 -1.93 -5.38
N GLU A 39 8.40 -1.40 -6.39
CA GLU A 39 9.86 -1.23 -6.40
C GLU A 39 10.37 -0.22 -5.36
N GLU A 40 9.73 0.94 -5.23
CA GLU A 40 10.11 1.94 -4.24
C GLU A 40 9.86 1.45 -2.80
N CYS A 41 8.76 0.73 -2.61
CA CYS A 41 8.42 0.02 -1.38
C CYS A 41 9.49 -1.05 -1.05
N LYS A 42 9.87 -1.89 -2.02
CA LYS A 42 10.94 -2.89 -1.86
C LYS A 42 12.26 -2.23 -1.51
N GLN A 43 12.65 -1.18 -2.21
CA GLN A 43 13.89 -0.45 -1.99
C GLN A 43 13.93 0.15 -0.58
N LYS A 44 12.85 0.78 -0.12
CA LYS A 44 12.75 1.25 1.27
C LYS A 44 12.88 0.12 2.27
N MET A 45 12.20 -1.00 2.03
CA MET A 45 12.25 -2.15 2.93
C MET A 45 13.67 -2.73 3.02
N GLN A 46 14.41 -2.79 1.91
CA GLN A 46 15.82 -3.20 1.89
C GLN A 46 16.74 -2.27 2.69
N VAL A 47 16.53 -0.96 2.59
CA VAL A 47 17.30 0.03 3.40
C VAL A 47 17.03 -0.16 4.88
N LEU A 48 15.76 -0.37 5.26
CA LEU A 48 15.38 -0.61 6.65
C LEU A 48 15.92 -1.94 7.17
N CYS A 49 15.94 -2.98 6.35
CA CYS A 49 16.59 -4.24 6.68
C CYS A 49 18.08 -4.11 6.95
N SER A 50 18.79 -3.29 6.17
CA SER A 50 20.20 -2.99 6.43
C SER A 50 20.40 -2.25 7.76
N SER A 51 19.51 -1.28 8.05
CA SER A 51 19.52 -0.56 9.33
C SER A 51 19.20 -1.48 10.52
N PHE A 52 18.21 -2.36 10.37
CA PHE A 52 17.83 -3.36 11.37
C PHE A 52 18.97 -4.34 11.65
N ARG A 53 19.65 -4.88 10.62
CA ARG A 53 20.81 -5.76 10.81
C ARG A 53 21.95 -5.10 11.60
N THR A 54 22.07 -3.78 11.51
CA THR A 54 23.11 -3.01 12.23
C THR A 54 22.69 -2.66 13.65
N THR A 55 21.42 -2.31 13.86
CA THR A 55 20.92 -1.77 15.14
C THR A 55 20.17 -2.78 16.01
N GLY A 56 19.68 -3.87 15.41
CA GLY A 56 18.79 -4.86 16.04
C GLY A 56 17.42 -4.31 16.42
N ASN A 57 17.06 -3.10 15.99
CA ASN A 57 15.87 -2.41 16.49
C ASN A 57 14.67 -2.56 15.51
N PRO A 58 13.59 -3.28 15.89
CA PRO A 58 12.44 -3.50 15.01
C PRO A 58 11.60 -2.22 14.76
N VAL A 59 11.84 -1.14 15.52
CA VAL A 59 11.13 0.13 15.37
C VAL A 59 11.38 0.77 14.00
N VAL A 60 12.49 0.46 13.33
CA VAL A 60 12.83 1.02 12.00
C VAL A 60 11.76 0.71 10.94
N PHE A 61 10.94 -0.33 11.13
CA PHE A 61 9.88 -0.71 10.19
C PHE A 61 8.54 0.01 10.43
N ARG A 62 8.39 0.76 11.54
CA ARG A 62 7.12 1.42 11.89
C ARG A 62 6.70 2.52 10.92
N ASP A 63 7.66 3.12 10.23
CA ASP A 63 7.41 4.21 9.27
C ASP A 63 6.93 3.68 7.90
N VAL A 64 6.93 2.36 7.70
CA VAL A 64 6.49 1.77 6.44
C VAL A 64 4.97 1.58 6.45
N PRO A 65 4.25 2.03 5.41
CA PRO A 65 2.81 1.82 5.33
C PRO A 65 2.48 0.34 5.16
N GLN A 66 1.40 -0.13 5.80
CA GLN A 66 0.97 -1.52 5.70
C GLN A 66 0.67 -1.96 4.25
N THR A 67 0.19 -1.03 3.42
CA THR A 67 -0.07 -1.27 1.99
C THR A 67 1.20 -1.73 1.25
N CYS A 68 2.38 -1.23 1.63
CA CYS A 68 3.66 -1.66 1.05
C CYS A 68 3.95 -3.14 1.38
N ALA A 69 3.68 -3.57 2.61
CA ALA A 69 3.82 -4.97 2.98
C ALA A 69 2.77 -5.89 2.32
N GLU A 70 1.58 -5.37 2.05
CA GLU A 70 0.53 -6.08 1.31
C GLU A 70 0.91 -6.25 -0.16
N ASP A 71 1.42 -5.19 -0.79
CA ASP A 71 1.90 -5.20 -2.18
C ASP A 71 3.07 -6.19 -2.37
N LEU A 72 3.92 -6.31 -1.35
CA LEU A 72 5.03 -7.27 -1.30
C LEU A 72 4.63 -8.66 -0.80
N LYS A 73 3.35 -8.89 -0.47
CA LYS A 73 2.83 -10.17 0.08
C LYS A 73 3.54 -10.66 1.35
N VAL A 74 4.05 -9.74 2.16
CA VAL A 74 4.74 -10.01 3.44
C VAL A 74 4.02 -9.38 4.64
N SER A 75 2.76 -8.99 4.49
CA SER A 75 1.98 -8.28 5.51
C SER A 75 1.88 -9.02 6.85
N SER A 76 1.91 -10.36 6.86
CA SER A 76 1.96 -11.15 8.10
C SER A 76 3.28 -10.98 8.85
N LEU A 77 4.42 -11.14 8.16
CA LEU A 77 5.76 -10.98 8.72
C LEU A 77 5.99 -9.53 9.17
N PHE A 78 5.52 -8.58 8.37
CA PHE A 78 5.60 -7.15 8.66
C PHE A 78 4.85 -6.77 9.94
N LYS A 79 3.62 -7.27 10.11
CA LYS A 79 2.84 -7.03 11.33
C LYS A 79 3.50 -7.64 12.56
N ALA A 80 4.05 -8.84 12.43
CA ALA A 80 4.77 -9.51 13.52
C ALA A 80 6.07 -8.78 13.89
N CYS A 81 6.79 -8.25 12.88
CA CYS A 81 7.99 -7.44 13.07
C CYS A 81 7.68 -6.13 13.80
N ILE A 82 6.68 -5.36 13.37
CA ILE A 82 6.24 -4.13 14.07
C ILE A 82 5.74 -4.41 15.49
N GLY A 83 5.21 -5.62 15.73
CA GLY A 83 4.84 -6.11 17.06
C GLY A 83 6.03 -6.32 18.01
N GLY A 84 7.27 -6.15 17.54
CA GLY A 84 8.49 -6.22 18.35
C GLY A 84 9.23 -7.56 18.28
N SER A 85 8.81 -8.47 17.40
CA SER A 85 9.48 -9.77 17.25
C SER A 85 10.70 -9.64 16.33
N VAL A 86 11.90 -9.53 16.92
CA VAL A 86 13.18 -9.40 16.20
C VAL A 86 13.37 -10.52 15.17
N SER A 87 13.13 -11.78 15.55
CA SER A 87 13.22 -12.93 14.62
C SER A 87 12.24 -12.81 13.44
N GLN A 88 11.07 -12.21 13.64
CA GLN A 88 10.11 -11.99 12.55
C GLN A 88 10.56 -10.85 11.61
N CYS A 89 11.29 -9.86 12.13
CA CYS A 89 11.94 -8.85 11.30
C CYS A 89 13.09 -9.43 10.47
N GLU A 90 13.84 -10.41 11.01
CA GLU A 90 14.86 -11.13 10.23
C GLU A 90 14.22 -11.91 9.07
N ASN A 91 13.16 -12.68 9.35
CA ASN A 91 12.41 -13.43 8.33
C ASN A 91 11.77 -12.50 7.28
N LEU A 92 11.28 -11.32 7.71
CA LEU A 92 10.78 -10.29 6.80
C LEU A 92 11.89 -9.84 5.85
N CYS A 93 13.08 -9.51 6.37
CA CYS A 93 14.20 -9.05 5.57
C CYS A 93 14.71 -10.11 4.58
N GLU A 94 14.76 -11.36 5.02
CA GLU A 94 15.10 -12.48 4.16
C GLU A 94 14.07 -12.64 3.02
N SER A 95 12.77 -12.56 3.33
CA SER A 95 11.71 -12.63 2.32
C SER A 95 11.82 -11.52 1.26
N ILE A 96 12.21 -10.31 1.69
CA ILE A 96 12.42 -9.15 0.82
C ILE A 96 13.66 -9.29 -0.06
N GLU A 97 14.75 -9.84 0.45
CA GLU A 97 16.02 -10.02 -0.26
C GLU A 97 15.96 -11.16 -1.29
N ILE A 98 15.39 -12.31 -0.92
CA ILE A 98 15.29 -13.45 -1.82
C ILE A 98 14.15 -13.24 -2.84
N GLY A 99 13.25 -12.27 -2.60
CA GLY A 99 12.07 -12.05 -3.43
C GLY A 99 11.07 -13.20 -3.33
N ILE A 100 11.18 -14.01 -2.27
CA ILE A 100 10.29 -15.14 -2.05
C ILE A 100 8.97 -14.59 -1.51
N ILE A 101 8.01 -14.60 -2.42
CA ILE A 101 6.58 -14.59 -2.16
C ILE A 101 6.31 -15.62 -1.05
N SER A 102 5.93 -15.20 0.15
CA SER A 102 5.48 -16.15 1.17
C SER A 102 4.29 -16.97 0.64
N PRO A 103 4.31 -18.30 0.81
CA PRO A 103 3.12 -19.11 0.58
C PRO A 103 2.11 -18.86 1.71
N LYS A 104 0.90 -18.47 1.36
CA LYS A 104 -0.32 -18.89 2.07
C LYS A 104 -1.02 -19.80 1.06
N GLU A 105 -1.38 -21.04 1.38
CA GLU A 105 -2.27 -21.43 2.47
C GLU A 105 -1.86 -22.76 3.13
N GLU A 106 -2.03 -22.83 4.45
CA GLU A 106 -2.24 -24.06 5.21
C GLU A 106 -3.70 -24.47 5.00
N VAL A 107 -3.95 -25.66 4.42
CA VAL A 107 -5.25 -26.34 4.55
C VAL A 107 -5.06 -27.49 5.53
N THR A 108 -5.72 -27.35 6.67
CA THR A 108 -5.82 -28.29 7.78
C THR A 108 -6.79 -29.44 7.45
N GLY A 109 -6.45 -30.68 7.83
CA GLY A 109 -7.32 -31.87 7.87
C GLY A 109 -7.34 -32.66 6.56
N GLU A 110 -7.14 -33.98 6.50
CA GLU A 110 -7.65 -35.03 7.37
C GLU A 110 -6.62 -36.14 7.60
N THR A 111 -6.61 -36.62 8.85
CA THR A 111 -6.16 -37.94 9.27
C THR A 111 -6.87 -39.03 8.46
N GLU A 112 -6.16 -39.94 7.80
CA GLU A 112 -6.58 -41.34 7.77
C GLU A 112 -5.40 -42.30 7.57
N ALA A 113 -5.16 -43.06 8.64
CA ALA A 113 -4.65 -44.42 8.73
C ALA A 113 -3.59 -44.88 7.72
N SER A 114 -2.37 -45.05 8.25
CA SER A 114 -1.61 -46.27 7.95
C SER A 114 -2.43 -47.47 8.41
N GLU A 115 -2.99 -48.25 7.49
CA GLU A 115 -3.40 -49.62 7.77
C GLU A 115 -3.19 -50.52 6.54
N GLN A 116 -2.20 -51.40 6.69
CA GLN A 116 -2.09 -52.78 6.22
C GLN A 116 -2.71 -53.18 4.86
N SER A 117 -1.87 -53.69 3.95
CA SER A 117 -1.59 -55.15 3.80
C SER A 117 -0.74 -55.43 2.56
#